data_AF-A0A8T8TAU4-F1
#
_entry.id   AF-A0A8T8TAU4-F1
#
_cell.length_a   1.000
_cell.length_b   1.000
_cell.length_c   1.000
_cell.angle_alpha   90.00
_cell.angle_beta   90.00
_cell.angle_gamma   90.00
#
_symmetry.space_group_name_H-M   'P 1'
#
loop_
_entity.id
_entity.type
_entity.pdbx_description
1 polymer ?
#
loop_
_entity_poly.entity_id
_entity_poly.type
_entity_poly.pdbx_seq_one_letter_code
_entity_poly.pdbx_strand_id
1 'polypeptide(L)' 'MLTHLSFGCEKDMSLHDASLLALRVLKQVMEEKLDEHNVQLAVVTPRTNKAGRPSGQFRILPESELKSLVEAM' A
#
# COMPACT_ATOMS: atom_id res chain seq x y z
N MET A 1 11.67 -12.62 -10.62
CA MET A 1 11.07 -11.30 -10.33
C MET A 1 10.07 -11.30 -9.15
N LEU A 2 9.85 -12.43 -8.44
CA LEU A 2 8.95 -12.52 -7.26
C LEU A 2 9.69 -12.58 -5.91
N THR A 3 11.02 -12.52 -5.89
CA THR A 3 11.83 -12.76 -4.69
C THR A 3 11.79 -11.62 -3.67
N HIS A 4 11.32 -10.43 -4.04
CA HIS A 4 11.37 -9.25 -3.15
C HIS A 4 10.15 -9.12 -2.24
N LEU A 5 8.98 -9.64 -2.66
CA LEU A 5 7.76 -9.57 -1.83
C LEU A 5 7.77 -10.61 -0.69
N SER A 6 8.42 -11.76 -0.90
CA SER A 6 8.51 -12.82 0.11
C SER A 6 9.37 -12.44 1.33
N PHE A 7 10.21 -11.41 1.22
CA PHE A 7 11.11 -10.96 2.27
C PHE A 7 10.46 -9.78 3.01
N GLY A 8 9.64 -10.08 4.03
CA GLY A 8 9.07 -9.08 4.93
C GLY A 8 7.55 -9.07 5.03
N CYS A 9 6.82 -9.85 4.22
CA CYS A 9 5.38 -10.02 4.36
C CYS A 9 5.06 -11.01 5.51
N GLU A 10 4.64 -10.47 6.67
CA GLU A 10 4.17 -11.26 7.82
C GLU A 10 2.63 -11.41 7.78
N LYS A 11 2.11 -12.50 8.36
CA LYS A 11 0.65 -12.76 8.40
C LYS A 11 -0.13 -11.72 9.20
N ASP A 12 0.50 -11.13 10.22
CA ASP A 12 -0.11 -10.16 11.13
C ASP A 12 0.51 -8.77 10.91
N MET A 13 0.47 -8.28 9.67
CA MET A 13 0.99 -6.97 9.31
C MET A 13 -0.09 -5.89 9.36
N SER A 14 0.25 -4.72 9.92
CA SER A 14 -0.65 -3.56 9.88
C SER A 14 -0.79 -3.01 8.45
N LEU A 15 -1.92 -2.40 8.13
CA LEU A 15 -2.12 -1.78 6.81
C LEU A 15 -1.07 -0.71 6.51
N HIS A 16 -0.58 -0.02 7.54
CA HIS A 16 0.46 0.99 7.42
C HIS A 16 1.80 0.34 7.01
N ASP A 17 2.24 -0.70 7.71
CA ASP A 17 3.52 -1.35 7.41
C ASP A 17 3.49 -2.06 6.06
N ALA A 18 2.33 -2.62 5.69
CA ALA A 18 2.11 -3.19 4.36
C ALA A 18 2.22 -2.13 3.27
N SER A 19 1.70 -0.93 3.51
CA SER A 19 1.80 0.20 2.59
C SER A 19 3.25 0.65 2.41
N LEU A 20 4.01 0.75 3.50
CA LEU A 20 5.44 1.07 3.45
C LEU A 20 6.25 -0.01 2.73
N LEU A 21 5.98 -1.29 3.00
CA LEU A 21 6.64 -2.40 2.31
C LEU A 21 6.37 -2.35 0.80
N ALA A 22 5.12 -2.10 0.38
CA ALA A 22 4.76 -1.97 -1.02
C ALA A 22 5.52 -0.81 -1.70
N LEU A 23 5.60 0.35 -1.05
CA LEU A 23 6.34 1.51 -1.57
C LEU A 23 7.86 1.23 -1.64
N ARG A 24 8.42 0.49 -0.66
CA ARG A 24 9.84 0.08 -0.69
C ARG A 24 10.15 -0.84 -1.85
N VAL A 25 9.26 -1.80 -2.13
CA VAL A 25 9.40 -2.67 -3.29
C VAL A 25 9.34 -1.83 -4.57
N LEU A 26 8.35 -0.94 -4.71
CA LEU A 26 8.24 -0.05 -5.88
C LEU A 26 9.50 0.80 -6.08
N LYS A 27 10.05 1.38 -5.01
CA LYS A 27 11.32 2.13 -5.03
C LYS A 27 12.50 1.31 -5.55
N GLN A 28 12.53 0.00 -5.29
CA GLN A 28 13.61 -0.87 -5.75
C GLN A 28 13.51 -1.23 -7.25
N VAL A 29 12.30 -1.22 -7.82
CA VAL A 29 12.07 -1.55 -9.23
C VAL A 29 12.05 -0.32 -10.13
N MET A 30 11.81 0.87 -9.58
CA MET A 30 11.84 2.12 -10.32
C MET A 30 13.27 2.67 -10.39
N GLU A 31 13.68 3.11 -11.58
CA GLU A 31 14.98 3.78 -11.79
C GLU A 31 14.96 5.23 -11.28
N GLU A 32 13.79 5.86 -11.30
CA GLU A 32 13.56 7.22 -10.83
C GLU A 32 13.22 7.29 -9.33
N LYS A 33 13.38 8.48 -8.74
CA LYS A 33 12.99 8.70 -7.35
C LYS A 33 11.46 8.66 -7.24
N LEU A 34 10.95 7.71 -6.46
CA LEU A 34 9.53 7.60 -6.14
C LEU A 34 9.04 8.84 -5.37
N ASP A 35 7.93 9.42 -5.83
CA ASP A 35 7.25 10.59 -5.25
C ASP A 35 5.72 10.44 -5.37
N GLU A 36 4.96 11.34 -4.75
CA GLU A 36 3.50 11.29 -4.71
C GLU A 36 2.80 11.49 -6.07
N HIS A 37 3.53 11.91 -7.11
CA HIS A 37 3.01 12.15 -8.45
C HIS A 37 3.26 10.99 -9.41
N ASN A 38 4.33 10.21 -9.20
CA ASN A 38 4.70 9.08 -10.05
C ASN A 38 4.18 7.71 -9.56
N VAL A 39 3.51 7.68 -8.40
CA VAL A 39 2.84 6.48 -7.90
C VAL A 39 1.41 6.75 -7.44
N GLN A 40 0.60 5.68 -7.43
CA GLN A 40 -0.72 5.68 -6.81
C GLN A 40 -0.83 4.44 -5.91
N LEU A 41 -1.32 4.64 -4.69
CA LEU A 41 -1.59 3.54 -3.76
C LEU A 41 -3.10 3.40 -3.56
N ALA A 42 -3.60 2.18 -3.75
CA ALA A 42 -4.98 1.84 -3.45
C ALA A 42 -5.03 0.75 -2.39
N VAL A 43 -5.99 0.88 -1.47
CA VAL A 43 -6.20 -0.05 -0.36
C VAL A 43 -7.61 -0.64 -0.44
N VAL A 44 -7.72 -1.91 -0.06
CA VAL A 44 -8.99 -2.60 0.10
C VAL A 44 -9.07 -3.09 1.54
N THR A 45 -9.97 -2.50 2.33
CA THR A 45 -10.16 -2.88 3.74
C THR A 45 -11.43 -3.71 3.91
N PRO A 46 -11.46 -4.70 4.82
CA PRO A 46 -12.67 -5.44 5.14
C PRO A 46 -13.79 -4.50 5.62
N ARG A 47 -15.00 -4.68 5.09
CA ARG A 47 -16.20 -3.93 5.47
C ARG A 47 -17.43 -4.81 5.39
N THR A 48 -18.32 -4.71 6.37
CA THR A 48 -19.65 -5.33 6.27
C THR A 48 -20.61 -4.38 5.57
N ASN A 49 -21.31 -4.87 4.54
CA ASN A 49 -22.30 -4.06 3.82
C ASN A 49 -23.64 -4.01 4.59
N LYS A 50 -24.60 -3.19 4.11
CA LYS A 50 -25.92 -3.03 4.74
C LYS A 50 -26.73 -4.33 4.82
N ALA A 51 -26.39 -5.34 4.02
CA ALA A 51 -27.03 -6.65 3.99
C ALA A 51 -26.31 -7.70 4.85
N GLY A 52 -25.37 -7.28 5.70
CA GLY A 52 -24.64 -8.17 6.62
C GLY A 52 -23.59 -9.07 5.94
N ARG A 53 -23.28 -8.85 4.66
CA ARG A 53 -22.28 -9.65 3.93
C ARG A 53 -20.89 -8.99 4.01
N PRO A 54 -19.82 -9.78 4.14
CA PRO A 54 -18.45 -9.26 4.03
C PRO A 54 -18.23 -8.71 2.62
N SER A 55 -17.59 -7.55 2.55
CA SER A 55 -17.22 -6.83 1.35
C SER A 55 -15.88 -6.12 1.55
N GLY A 56 -15.26 -5.65 0.47
CA GLY A 56 -14.07 -4.80 0.54
C GLY A 56 -14.45 -3.34 0.28
N GLN A 57 -13.95 -2.43 1.11
CA GLN A 57 -13.97 -1.00 0.81
C GLN A 57 -12.70 -0.64 0.06
N PHE A 58 -12.84 -0.37 -1.24
CA PHE A 58 -11.76 0.14 -2.08
C PHE A 58 -11.61 1.66 -1.89
N ARG A 59 -10.38 2.13 -1.73
CA ARG A 59 -10.03 3.55 -1.68
C ARG A 59 -8.66 3.76 -2.30
N ILE A 60 -8.54 4.78 -3.15
CA ILE A 60 -7.25 5.33 -3.57
C ILE A 60 -6.82 6.35 -2.52
N LEU A 61 -5.57 6.28 -2.07
CA LEU A 61 -5.05 7.24 -1.10
C LEU A 61 -5.00 8.64 -1.74
N PRO A 62 -5.46 9.68 -1.04
CA PRO A 62 -5.26 11.05 -1.48
C PRO A 62 -3.76 11.38 -1.44
N GLU A 63 -3.36 12.33 -2.28
CA GLU A 63 -1.97 12.75 -2.45
C GLU A 63 -1.30 13.14 -1.12
N SER A 64 -2.03 13.80 -0.22
CA SER A 64 -1.52 14.17 1.10
C SER A 64 -1.15 12.96 1.97
N GLU A 65 -1.95 11.90 1.94
CA GLU A 65 -1.66 10.67 2.71
C GLU A 65 -0.53 9.87 2.05
N LEU A 66 -0.51 9.84 0.71
CA LEU A 66 0.55 9.18 -0.04
C LEU A 66 1.90 9.86 0.19
N LYS A 67 1.95 11.19 0.17
CA LYS A 67 3.16 11.97 0.45
C LYS A 67 3.74 11.63 1.83
N SER A 68 2.91 11.58 2.87
CA SER A 68 3.35 11.19 4.22
C SER A 68 3.93 9.78 4.27
N LEU A 69 3.37 8.83 3.51
CA LEU A 69 3.91 7.47 3.43
C LEU A 69 5.23 7.40 2.66
N VAL A 70 5.38 8.16 1.57
CA VAL A 70 6.62 8.24 0.80
C VAL A 70 7.74 8.87 1.64
N GLU A 71 7.43 9.88 2.46
CA GLU A 71 8.38 10.52 3.39
C GLU A 71 8.75 9.61 4.58
N ALA A 72 7.84 8.75 5.04
CA ALA A 72 8.05 7.83 6.14
C ALA A 72 8.84 6.55 5.77
N MET A 73 9.14 6.35 4.48
CA MET A 73 9.78 5.16 3.95
C MET A 73 11.29 5.08 4.20
#